data_AF-A0A6A6FXJ8-F1
#
_entry.id   AF-A0A6A6FXJ8-F1
#
_cell.length_a   1.000
_cell.length_b   1.000
_cell.length_c   1.000
_cell.angle_alpha   90.00
_cell.angle_beta   90.00
_cell.angle_gamma   90.00
#
_symmetry.space_group_name_H-M   'P 1'
#
loop_
_entity.id
_entity.type
_entity.pdbx_description
1 polymer ?
#
loop_
_entity_poly.entity_id
_entity_poly.type
_entity_poly.pdbx_seq_one_letter_code
_entity_poly.pdbx_strand_id
1 'polypeptide(L)'
;MPDDGTTSADKYSPTNMPAIWMLNAQIPRTLQYGKPECSCWTSGCGEFDIFEVLAPGDSRCKSTLHGNVSGGSSDYFARPTSGTIKAALLLYKDNIHVKILENNTDCFGTTMGDTFVNEMVQSTMSQNLQDLVSLFQLSG
;
A
#
# COMPACT_ATOMS: atom_id res chain seq x y z
N MET A 1 -3.00 3.72 -11.59
CA MET A 1 -2.78 2.26 -11.63
C MET A 1 -3.42 1.72 -12.90
N PRO A 2 -2.63 1.61 -13.98
CA PRO A 2 -3.14 1.45 -15.34
C PRO A 2 -3.96 0.16 -15.47
N ASP A 3 -5.07 0.21 -16.18
CA ASP A 3 -5.90 -0.93 -16.56
C ASP A 3 -5.73 -1.19 -18.05
N ASP A 4 -5.17 -2.35 -18.38
CA ASP A 4 -4.88 -2.77 -19.75
C ASP A 4 -5.94 -3.75 -20.31
N GLY A 5 -7.00 -4.03 -19.53
CA GLY A 5 -8.09 -4.93 -19.90
C GLY A 5 -7.70 -6.40 -20.01
N THR A 6 -6.46 -6.78 -19.66
CA THR A 6 -6.02 -8.17 -19.75
C THR A 6 -6.55 -9.01 -18.58
N THR A 7 -6.62 -10.33 -18.81
CA THR A 7 -6.93 -11.32 -17.77
C THR A 7 -5.73 -12.23 -17.58
N SER A 8 -5.54 -12.75 -16.38
CA SER A 8 -4.41 -13.63 -16.09
C SER A 8 -4.68 -15.03 -16.61
N ALA A 9 -3.69 -15.62 -17.29
CA ALA A 9 -3.76 -16.99 -17.76
C ALA A 9 -3.77 -17.99 -16.59
N ASP A 10 -2.99 -17.69 -15.55
CA ASP A 10 -2.91 -18.42 -14.30
C ASP A 10 -2.32 -17.52 -13.19
N LYS A 11 -2.23 -18.06 -11.96
CA LYS A 11 -1.70 -17.32 -10.79
C LYS A 11 -0.20 -17.01 -10.85
N TYR A 12 0.56 -17.64 -11.73
CA TYR A 12 2.00 -17.42 -11.91
C TYR A 12 2.29 -16.42 -13.05
N SER A 13 1.26 -16.08 -13.83
CA SER A 13 1.31 -15.07 -14.89
C SER A 13 0.29 -13.97 -14.60
N PRO A 14 0.40 -13.26 -13.46
CA PRO A 14 -0.53 -12.18 -13.13
C PRO A 14 -0.39 -11.05 -14.14
N THR A 15 -1.54 -10.53 -14.58
CA THR A 15 -1.69 -9.45 -15.56
C THR A 15 -2.81 -8.53 -15.10
N ASN A 16 -2.76 -7.26 -15.51
CA ASN A 16 -3.74 -6.25 -15.09
C ASN A 16 -3.94 -6.13 -13.56
N MET A 17 -2.88 -6.41 -12.81
CA MET A 17 -2.83 -6.40 -11.34
C MET A 17 -1.67 -5.49 -10.88
N PRO A 18 -1.72 -4.18 -11.18
CA PRO A 18 -0.65 -3.27 -10.76
C PRO A 18 -0.56 -3.20 -9.23
N ALA A 19 0.66 -2.96 -8.74
CA ALA A 19 0.92 -2.76 -7.32
C ALA A 19 1.94 -1.63 -7.09
N ILE A 20 1.77 -0.90 -5.98
CA ILE A 20 2.78 -0.04 -5.37
C ILE A 20 3.00 -0.58 -3.96
N TRP A 21 4.23 -1.00 -3.69
CA TRP A 21 4.54 -1.79 -2.52
C TRP A 21 5.97 -1.56 -2.08
N MET A 22 6.26 -1.95 -0.84
CA MET A 22 7.55 -1.79 -0.19
C MET A 22 8.03 -3.13 0.35
N LEU A 23 9.31 -3.42 0.12
CA LEU A 23 9.97 -4.59 0.66
C LEU A 23 11.03 -4.18 1.67
N ASN A 24 11.22 -5.03 2.68
CA ASN A 24 12.46 -5.00 3.42
C ASN A 24 13.64 -5.24 2.47
N ALA A 25 14.64 -4.37 2.55
CA ALA A 25 15.77 -4.37 1.64
C ALA A 25 16.60 -5.66 1.65
N GLN A 26 16.44 -6.55 2.64
CA GLN A 26 17.05 -7.89 2.62
C GLN A 26 16.46 -8.81 1.54
N ILE A 27 15.18 -8.64 1.19
CA ILE A 27 14.51 -9.47 0.18
C ILE A 27 15.13 -9.28 -1.21
N PRO A 28 15.25 -8.06 -1.78
CA PRO A 28 15.90 -7.89 -3.09
C PRO A 28 17.40 -8.20 -3.07
N ARG A 29 18.05 -8.19 -1.89
CA ARG A 29 19.45 -8.61 -1.73
C ARG A 29 19.65 -10.12 -1.68
N THR A 30 18.58 -10.89 -1.50
CA THR A 30 18.61 -12.36 -1.42
C THR A 30 17.83 -12.95 -2.58
N LEU A 31 16.51 -12.99 -2.45
CA LEU A 31 15.60 -13.43 -3.51
C LEU A 31 14.19 -12.89 -3.26
N GLN A 32 13.60 -12.24 -4.26
CA GLN A 32 12.19 -11.86 -4.24
C GLN A 32 11.29 -12.96 -4.82
N TYR A 33 11.63 -13.45 -6.02
CA TYR A 33 10.88 -14.50 -6.71
C TYR A 33 11.74 -15.75 -6.89
N GLY A 34 11.23 -16.91 -6.49
CA GLY A 34 11.87 -18.20 -6.70
C GLY A 34 11.78 -19.09 -5.46
N LYS A 35 12.88 -19.79 -5.16
CA LYS A 35 12.94 -20.76 -4.06
C LYS A 35 12.82 -20.08 -2.69
N PRO A 36 11.76 -20.35 -1.90
CA PRO A 36 11.50 -19.65 -0.64
C PRO A 36 12.64 -19.77 0.39
N GLU A 37 13.38 -20.88 0.39
CA GLU A 37 14.53 -21.11 1.27
C GLU A 37 15.71 -20.13 1.05
N CYS A 38 15.74 -19.46 -0.10
CA CYS A 38 16.73 -18.44 -0.44
C CYS A 38 16.27 -17.02 -0.08
N SER A 39 15.10 -16.86 0.53
CA SER A 39 14.50 -15.57 0.83
C SER A 39 14.12 -15.45 2.30
N CYS A 40 14.48 -14.32 2.91
CA CYS A 40 14.01 -13.98 4.25
C CYS A 40 12.52 -13.58 4.30
N TRP A 41 11.83 -13.57 3.16
CA TRP A 41 10.37 -13.40 3.09
C TRP A 41 9.67 -14.46 3.97
N THR A 42 10.14 -15.71 3.93
CA THR A 42 9.61 -16.82 4.75
C THR A 42 9.88 -16.67 6.25
N SER A 43 10.89 -15.90 6.62
CA SER A 43 11.26 -15.63 8.02
C SER A 43 10.73 -14.29 8.53
N GLY A 44 9.83 -13.64 7.79
CA GLY A 44 9.13 -12.44 8.24
C GLY A 44 9.85 -11.12 7.99
N CYS A 45 10.72 -11.05 6.98
CA CYS A 45 11.39 -9.79 6.60
C CYS A 45 10.42 -8.63 6.33
N GLY A 46 9.22 -8.94 5.86
CA GLY A 46 8.12 -7.99 5.76
C GLY A 46 7.97 -7.36 4.39
N GLU A 47 6.72 -7.14 4.03
CA GLU A 47 6.25 -6.53 2.79
C GLU A 47 5.02 -5.69 3.11
N PHE A 48 4.96 -4.48 2.58
CA PHE A 48 3.80 -3.61 2.74
C PHE A 48 3.31 -3.14 1.38
N ASP A 49 2.16 -3.66 0.99
CA ASP A 49 1.42 -3.24 -0.18
C ASP A 49 0.67 -1.96 0.15
N ILE A 50 1.07 -0.87 -0.49
CA ILE A 50 0.42 0.43 -0.31
C ILE A 50 -0.86 0.45 -1.14
N PHE A 51 -0.75 0.05 -2.41
CA PHE A 51 -1.89 -0.13 -3.30
C PHE A 51 -1.68 -1.38 -4.15
N GLU A 52 -2.53 -2.38 -4.00
CA GLU A 52 -2.47 -3.62 -4.77
C GLU A 52 -3.83 -4.00 -5.34
N VAL A 53 -3.86 -4.30 -6.64
CA VAL A 53 -5.03 -4.87 -7.32
C VAL A 53 -4.93 -6.41 -7.24
N LEU A 54 -5.77 -7.02 -6.40
CA LEU A 54 -5.71 -8.45 -6.06
C LEU A 54 -6.32 -9.41 -7.10
N ALA A 55 -7.10 -8.89 -8.04
CA ALA A 55 -7.68 -9.69 -9.13
C ALA A 55 -7.55 -8.95 -10.47
N PRO A 56 -7.33 -9.67 -11.58
CA PRO A 56 -7.15 -9.04 -12.89
C PRO A 56 -8.32 -8.14 -13.26
N GLY A 57 -8.03 -6.87 -13.52
CA GLY A 57 -9.06 -5.89 -13.90
C GLY A 57 -9.97 -5.44 -12.74
N ASP A 58 -9.68 -5.78 -11.48
CA ASP A 58 -10.45 -5.25 -10.36
C ASP A 58 -10.32 -3.71 -10.32
N SER A 59 -11.42 -3.05 -9.98
CA SER A 59 -11.52 -1.60 -9.84
C SER A 59 -11.15 -1.12 -8.43
N ARG A 60 -10.67 -2.03 -7.57
CA ARG A 60 -10.29 -1.78 -6.18
C ARG A 60 -8.81 -2.10 -5.98
N CYS A 61 -8.15 -1.27 -5.18
CA CYS A 61 -6.81 -1.54 -4.66
C CYS A 61 -6.87 -1.63 -3.14
N LYS A 62 -6.14 -2.59 -2.58
CA LYS A 62 -6.02 -2.78 -1.12
C LYS A 62 -4.64 -2.44 -0.63
N SER A 63 -4.55 -2.17 0.66
CA SER A 63 -3.28 -2.13 1.37
C SER A 63 -3.15 -3.38 2.24
N THR A 64 -1.99 -4.01 2.24
CA THR A 64 -1.75 -5.27 2.96
C THR A 64 -0.36 -5.24 3.60
N LEU A 65 -0.26 -5.65 4.85
CA LEU A 65 0.99 -5.88 5.54
C LEU A 65 1.22 -7.39 5.65
N HIS A 66 2.29 -7.85 5.01
CA HIS A 66 2.82 -9.19 5.10
C HIS A 66 4.04 -9.19 6.03
N GLY A 67 4.10 -10.15 6.95
CA GLY A 67 5.21 -10.27 7.89
C GLY A 67 4.81 -11.05 9.14
N ASN A 68 5.60 -10.92 10.20
CA ASN A 68 5.29 -11.54 11.50
C ASN A 68 3.96 -11.03 12.08
N VAL A 69 3.64 -9.77 11.81
CA VAL A 69 2.29 -9.22 11.99
C VAL A 69 1.68 -9.18 10.59
N SER A 70 0.71 -10.05 10.35
CA SER A 70 -0.12 -9.98 9.15
C SER A 70 -1.29 -9.05 9.45
N GLY A 71 -1.39 -7.96 8.69
CA GLY A 71 -2.43 -6.95 8.86
C GLY A 71 -3.04 -6.60 7.52
N GLY A 72 -4.34 -6.77 7.38
CA GLY A 72 -5.08 -6.33 6.19
C GLY A 72 -6.31 -5.55 6.64
N SER A 73 -6.62 -4.44 5.97
CA SER A 73 -7.96 -3.84 6.10
C SER A 73 -8.90 -4.46 5.06
N SER A 74 -10.18 -4.58 5.42
CA SER A 74 -11.21 -4.90 4.41
C SER A 74 -11.51 -3.70 3.51
N ASP A 75 -11.06 -2.51 3.91
CA ASP A 75 -11.19 -1.28 3.15
C ASP A 75 -10.35 -1.32 1.87
N TYR A 76 -10.76 -0.51 0.91
CA TYR A 76 -10.11 -0.41 -0.38
C TYR A 76 -10.15 1.03 -0.89
N PHE A 77 -9.19 1.32 -1.77
CA PHE A 77 -9.17 2.52 -2.58
C PHE A 77 -9.73 2.21 -3.96
N ALA A 78 -10.54 3.11 -4.51
CA ALA A 78 -10.90 3.01 -5.93
C ALA A 78 -9.62 3.09 -6.77
N ARG A 79 -9.46 2.14 -7.70
CA ARG A 79 -8.32 2.06 -8.60
C ARG A 79 -8.29 3.29 -9.50
N PRO A 80 -7.23 4.11 -9.45
CA PRO A 80 -7.14 5.28 -10.31
C PRO A 80 -6.74 4.83 -11.73
N THR A 81 -7.74 4.58 -12.57
CA THR A 81 -7.56 4.18 -13.98
C THR A 81 -7.62 5.35 -14.97
N SER A 82 -8.33 6.43 -14.61
CA SER A 82 -8.58 7.59 -15.49
C SER A 82 -7.61 8.76 -15.31
N GLY A 83 -6.68 8.70 -14.36
CA GLY A 83 -5.74 9.80 -14.09
C GLY A 83 -4.77 9.52 -12.95
N THR A 84 -3.94 10.51 -12.64
CA THR A 84 -3.04 10.48 -11.49
C THR A 84 -3.77 10.89 -10.21
N ILE A 85 -3.32 10.35 -9.09
CA ILE A 85 -3.75 10.76 -7.74
C ILE A 85 -2.55 11.24 -6.94
N LYS A 86 -2.81 12.02 -5.90
CA LYS A 86 -1.84 12.32 -4.85
C LYS A 86 -2.13 11.39 -3.66
N ALA A 87 -1.12 10.73 -3.14
CA ALA A 87 -1.26 9.89 -1.95
C ALA A 87 -0.09 10.12 -1.01
N ALA A 88 -0.33 9.94 0.28
CA ALA A 88 0.70 10.00 1.31
C ALA A 88 0.72 8.70 2.11
N LEU A 89 1.94 8.21 2.34
CA LEU A 89 2.25 7.14 3.27
C LEU A 89 3.05 7.76 4.42
N LEU A 90 2.60 7.54 5.65
CA LEU A 90 3.31 7.95 6.85
C LEU A 90 3.54 6.74 7.74
N LEU A 91 4.82 6.44 7.95
CA LEU A 91 5.28 5.50 8.96
C LEU A 91 5.57 6.32 10.22
N TYR A 92 4.70 6.24 11.23
CA TYR A 92 4.80 7.08 12.42
C TYR A 92 4.53 6.30 13.68
N LYS A 93 5.55 6.26 14.57
CA LYS A 93 5.55 5.38 15.75
C LYS A 93 5.28 3.93 15.32
N ASP A 94 4.34 3.26 15.97
CA ASP A 94 3.96 1.88 15.68
C ASP A 94 2.76 1.80 14.72
N ASN A 95 2.56 2.79 13.86
CA ASN A 95 1.43 2.84 12.94
C ASN A 95 1.86 3.16 11.50
N ILE A 96 1.10 2.61 10.56
CA ILE A 96 1.18 2.94 9.14
C ILE A 96 -0.10 3.63 8.73
N HIS A 97 0.02 4.84 8.19
CA HIS A 97 -1.08 5.67 7.75
C HIS A 97 -1.01 5.85 6.23
N VAL A 98 -2.09 5.52 5.53
CA VAL A 98 -2.22 5.71 4.07
C VAL A 98 -3.42 6.63 3.83
N LYS A 99 -3.24 7.66 3.00
CA LYS A 99 -4.31 8.59 2.63
C LYS A 99 -4.20 9.04 1.18
N ILE A 100 -5.32 9.05 0.46
CA ILE A 100 -5.43 9.78 -0.81
C ILE A 100 -5.66 11.26 -0.50
N LEU A 101 -4.81 12.12 -1.05
CA LEU A 101 -4.88 13.57 -0.87
C LEU A 101 -5.78 14.20 -1.93
N GLU A 102 -6.42 15.32 -1.59
CA GLU A 102 -7.20 16.09 -2.55
C GLU A 102 -6.32 16.60 -3.70
N ASN A 103 -6.88 16.73 -4.90
CA ASN A 103 -6.11 17.12 -6.09
C ASN A 103 -5.46 18.51 -5.98
N ASN A 104 -6.12 19.44 -5.28
CA ASN A 104 -5.63 20.80 -4.97
C ASN A 104 -4.63 20.83 -3.80
N THR A 105 -4.29 19.67 -3.19
CA THR A 105 -3.34 19.66 -2.08
C THR A 105 -1.97 20.10 -2.61
N ASP A 106 -1.51 21.26 -2.17
CA ASP A 106 -0.18 21.77 -2.43
C ASP A 106 0.82 20.98 -1.58
N CYS A 107 1.28 19.85 -2.10
CA CYS A 107 2.17 18.96 -1.38
C CYS A 107 3.55 18.94 -2.01
N PHE A 108 4.55 18.87 -1.13
CA PHE A 108 5.98 18.76 -1.39
C PHE A 108 6.72 20.09 -1.63
N GLY A 109 6.45 21.08 -0.76
CA GLY A 109 7.44 22.13 -0.51
C GLY A 109 8.77 21.57 -0.02
N THR A 110 9.79 22.42 0.10
CA THR A 110 11.12 22.01 0.61
C THR A 110 11.09 21.62 2.09
N THR A 111 10.03 21.95 2.80
CA THR A 111 9.78 21.59 4.19
C THR A 111 8.41 20.96 4.34
N MET A 112 8.29 20.08 5.34
CA MET A 112 7.03 19.48 5.78
C MET A 112 6.87 19.81 7.26
N GLY A 113 5.84 20.56 7.61
CA GLY A 113 5.59 20.97 9.00
C GLY A 113 4.84 19.91 9.79
N ASP A 114 4.96 19.97 11.11
CA ASP A 114 4.28 19.07 12.06
C ASP A 114 2.76 19.07 11.89
N THR A 115 2.17 20.17 11.43
CA THR A 115 0.73 20.28 11.15
C THR A 115 0.26 19.19 10.19
N PHE A 116 0.98 18.96 9.08
CA PHE A 116 0.60 17.93 8.11
C PHE A 116 0.66 16.52 8.72
N VAL A 117 1.71 16.24 9.49
CA VAL A 117 1.87 14.95 10.17
C VAL A 117 0.71 14.73 11.16
N ASN A 118 0.41 15.72 11.98
CA ASN A 118 -0.66 15.65 12.97
C ASN A 118 -2.03 15.47 12.32
N GLU A 119 -2.33 16.24 11.26
CA GLU A 119 -3.58 16.10 10.49
C GLU A 119 -3.70 14.71 9.85
N MET A 120 -2.62 14.18 9.29
CA MET A 120 -2.66 12.84 8.70
C MET A 120 -2.95 11.78 9.76
N VAL A 121 -2.23 11.83 10.89
CA VAL A 121 -2.47 10.92 12.03
C VAL A 121 -3.92 11.01 12.47
N GLN A 122 -4.46 12.20 12.73
CA GLN A 122 -5.85 12.36 13.18
C GLN A 122 -6.86 11.82 12.16
N SER A 123 -6.67 12.11 10.87
CA SER A 123 -7.62 11.69 9.82
C SER A 123 -7.69 10.19 9.58
N THR A 124 -6.68 9.44 10.02
CA THR A 124 -6.58 7.98 9.78
C THR A 124 -6.92 7.17 11.03
N MET A 125 -7.03 7.80 12.21
CA MET A 125 -7.48 7.14 13.45
C MET A 125 -8.93 6.64 13.40
N SER A 126 -9.75 7.15 12.48
CA SER A 126 -11.09 6.64 12.21
C SER A 126 -11.12 6.08 10.79
N GLN A 127 -11.20 4.76 10.65
CA GLN A 127 -11.34 4.15 9.32
C GLN A 127 -12.73 4.41 8.78
N ASN A 128 -12.79 5.08 7.63
CA ASN A 128 -14.01 5.41 6.94
C ASN A 128 -13.75 5.38 5.44
N LEU A 129 -14.55 4.59 4.72
CA LEU A 129 -14.47 4.45 3.27
C LEU A 129 -14.63 5.78 2.52
N GLN A 130 -15.31 6.77 3.12
CA GLN A 130 -15.48 8.11 2.54
C GLN A 130 -14.21 8.96 2.63
N ASP A 131 -13.38 8.72 3.64
CA ASP A 131 -12.20 9.54 3.93
C ASP A 131 -10.95 9.05 3.18
N LEU A 132 -11.07 7.92 2.45
CA LEU A 132 -10.01 7.32 1.65
C LEU A 132 -8.71 7.19 2.48
N VAL A 133 -8.83 6.49 3.62
CA VAL A 133 -7.75 6.25 4.57
C VAL A 133 -7.63 4.77 4.93
N SER A 134 -6.40 4.34 5.22
CA SER A 134 -6.11 3.07 5.87
C SER A 134 -5.13 3.30 7.03
N LEU A 135 -5.37 2.62 8.16
CA LEU A 135 -4.50 2.58 9.34
C LEU A 135 -4.11 1.14 9.68
N PHE A 136 -2.82 0.88 9.84
CA PHE A 136 -2.32 -0.38 10.36
C PHE A 136 -1.63 -0.14 11.69
N GLN A 137 -2.18 -0.72 12.76
CA GLN A 137 -1.58 -0.70 14.09
C GLN A 137 -0.63 -1.89 14.21
N LEU A 138 0.66 -1.62 14.40
CA LEU A 138 1.72 -2.64 14.46
C LEU A 138 1.94 -3.18 15.88
N SER A 139 1.49 -2.43 16.89
CA SER A 139 1.44 -2.84 18.30
C SER A 139 0.05 -2.58 18.86
N GLY A 140 -0.43 -3.52 19.67
CA GLY A 140 -1.58 -3.39 20.57
C GLY A 140 -1.13 -3.54 22.00
#